data_AF-A0A3N5L4Q0-F1
#
_entry.id   AF-A0A3N5L4Q0-F1
#
_cell.length_a   1.000
_cell.length_b   1.000
_cell.length_c   1.000
_cell.angle_alpha   90.00
_cell.angle_beta   90.00
_cell.angle_gamma   90.00
#
_symmetry.space_group_name_H-M   'P 1'
#
loop_
_entity.id
_entity.type
_entity.pdbx_description
1 polymer ?
#
loop_
_entity_poly.entity_id
_entity_poly.type
_entity_poly.pdbx_seq_one_letter_code
_entity_poly.pdbx_strand_id
1 'polypeptide(L)'
;MTSIGIDFVARDDDGATIVARDLAHEETAATAEVRRGNATWSVEVQIDPRHHPERHQILCSVISATIEMVREHGGGPVHWWARDASPIDRSIAADLGLTGERELYQLRRPLPLEPETVTTARPIATRPFVVGTDEQAWLYVNNRAFADHPEQGGWALEELWEREAESWFDPDGFLLHEVDGRLAAFCWTKVHAGHEPALGEIYVIGVDPDFHGHGLGRAMTIAGLEALAARGVRVGMLYVESANAPALGLYYALGFTLHHVERAFVLDGSAR
;
A
#
# COMPACT_ATOMS: atom_id res chain seq x y z
N MET A 1 26.91 -9.66 -22.97
CA MET A 1 26.17 -9.05 -21.84
C MET A 1 25.35 -7.93 -22.44
N THR A 2 24.04 -7.98 -22.25
CA THR A 2 23.15 -6.85 -22.55
C THR A 2 23.63 -5.65 -21.72
N SER A 3 23.60 -4.43 -22.25
CA SER A 3 23.99 -3.24 -21.48
C SER A 3 22.74 -2.48 -21.12
N ILE A 4 22.50 -2.27 -19.82
CA ILE A 4 21.31 -1.57 -19.33
C ILE A 4 21.68 -0.11 -19.02
N GLY A 5 21.04 0.84 -19.69
CA GLY A 5 21.10 2.26 -19.38
C GLY A 5 19.98 2.67 -18.43
N ILE A 6 20.22 3.68 -17.60
CA ILE A 6 19.24 4.20 -16.63
C ILE A 6 18.98 5.68 -16.92
N ASP A 7 17.72 6.01 -17.15
CA ASP A 7 17.25 7.39 -17.33
C ASP A 7 16.24 7.75 -16.23
N PHE A 8 16.31 8.97 -15.71
CA PHE A 8 15.29 9.56 -14.82
C PHE A 8 14.38 10.46 -15.66
N VAL A 9 13.08 10.16 -15.71
CA VAL A 9 12.12 10.85 -16.60
C VAL A 9 11.29 11.90 -15.87
N ALA A 10 11.04 11.70 -14.57
CA ALA A 10 10.47 12.68 -13.66
C ALA A 10 11.18 12.48 -12.33
N ARG A 11 11.84 13.51 -11.77
CA ARG A 11 12.58 13.44 -10.50
C ARG A 11 12.34 14.73 -9.73
N ASP A 12 11.84 14.59 -8.52
CA ASP A 12 11.59 15.68 -7.56
C ASP A 12 11.92 15.23 -6.13
N ASP A 13 11.56 16.04 -5.14
CA ASP A 13 11.84 15.76 -3.71
C ASP A 13 10.99 14.60 -3.16
N ASP A 14 9.94 14.20 -3.87
CA ASP A 14 8.93 13.21 -3.46
C ASP A 14 9.08 11.87 -4.20
N GLY A 15 9.90 11.81 -5.25
CA GLY A 15 10.12 10.56 -5.97
C GLY A 15 10.83 10.70 -7.30
N ALA A 16 10.85 9.58 -8.02
CA ALA A 16 11.24 9.59 -9.42
C ALA A 16 10.64 8.43 -10.23
N THR A 17 10.43 8.66 -11.52
CA THR A 17 10.24 7.58 -12.50
C THR A 17 11.57 7.27 -13.17
N ILE A 18 12.01 6.02 -13.04
CA ILE A 18 13.22 5.48 -13.68
C ILE A 18 12.83 4.64 -14.89
N VAL A 19 13.54 4.82 -16.01
CA VAL A 19 13.41 3.98 -17.20
C VAL A 19 14.73 3.26 -17.43
N ALA A 20 14.70 1.93 -17.41
CA ALA A 20 15.82 1.09 -17.78
C ALA A 20 15.72 0.74 -19.27
N ARG A 21 16.78 0.99 -20.04
CA ARG A 21 16.83 0.71 -21.48
C ARG A 21 17.85 -0.37 -21.80
N ASP A 22 17.48 -1.29 -22.68
CA ASP A 22 18.44 -2.13 -23.37
C ASP A 22 19.14 -1.29 -24.44
N LEU A 23 20.42 -0.94 -24.19
CA LEU A 23 21.20 -0.10 -25.10
C LEU A 23 21.57 -0.80 -26.41
N ALA A 24 21.51 -2.13 -26.47
CA ALA A 24 21.82 -2.86 -27.70
C ALA A 24 20.68 -2.76 -28.72
N HIS A 25 19.43 -2.68 -28.23
CA HIS A 25 18.22 -2.65 -29.06
C HIS A 25 17.47 -1.31 -28.99
N GLU A 26 17.94 -0.37 -28.16
CA GLU A 26 17.30 0.93 -27.89
C GLU A 26 15.85 0.82 -27.39
N GLU A 27 15.52 -0.28 -26.71
CA GLU A 27 14.19 -0.56 -26.19
C GLU A 27 14.09 -0.30 -24.68
N THR A 28 12.89 0.08 -24.22
CA THR A 28 12.60 0.13 -22.79
C THR A 28 12.51 -1.29 -22.24
N ALA A 29 13.40 -1.63 -21.34
CA ALA A 29 13.46 -2.94 -20.69
C ALA A 29 12.65 -2.98 -19.38
N ALA A 30 12.59 -1.87 -18.65
CA ALA A 30 11.76 -1.73 -17.45
C ALA A 30 11.43 -0.27 -17.13
N THR A 31 10.37 -0.08 -16.35
CA THR A 31 10.06 1.18 -15.68
C THR A 31 10.03 0.94 -14.17
N ALA A 32 10.48 1.90 -13.38
CA ALA A 32 10.37 1.84 -11.94
C ALA A 32 9.85 3.15 -11.37
N GLU A 33 8.99 3.02 -10.38
CA GLU A 33 8.41 4.13 -9.63
C GLU A 33 9.08 4.16 -8.26
N VAL A 34 9.81 5.24 -7.99
CA VAL A 34 10.41 5.54 -6.69
C VAL A 34 9.56 6.59 -6.00
N ARG A 35 9.12 6.32 -4.78
CA ARG A 35 8.27 7.24 -4.01
C ARG A 35 8.83 7.44 -2.61
N ARG A 36 8.79 8.68 -2.15
CA ARG A 36 9.07 9.02 -0.76
C ARG A 36 7.79 8.84 0.05
N GLY A 37 7.85 7.98 1.05
CA GLY A 37 6.88 7.90 2.12
C GLY A 37 7.34 8.67 3.35
N ASN A 38 6.55 8.60 4.43
CA ASN A 38 6.78 9.39 5.65
C ASN A 38 8.19 9.20 6.25
N ALA A 39 8.72 7.97 6.22
CA ALA A 39 10.03 7.63 6.79
C ALA A 39 10.92 6.76 5.90
N THR A 40 10.46 6.40 4.70
CA THR A 40 11.11 5.40 3.85
C THR A 40 10.93 5.77 2.39
N TRP A 41 11.88 5.37 1.55
CA TRP A 41 11.73 5.38 0.10
C TRP A 41 11.25 4.02 -0.36
N SER A 42 10.27 3.97 -1.24
CA SER A 42 9.83 2.72 -1.87
C SER A 42 10.19 2.72 -3.35
N VAL A 43 10.50 1.55 -3.88
CA VAL A 43 10.69 1.33 -5.32
C VAL A 43 9.93 0.10 -5.76
N GLU A 44 9.11 0.25 -6.81
CA GLU A 44 8.46 -0.84 -7.52
C GLU A 44 8.98 -0.87 -8.96
N VAL A 45 9.33 -2.04 -9.47
CA VAL A 45 9.89 -2.21 -10.81
C VAL A 45 8.99 -3.10 -11.67
N GLN A 46 8.60 -2.61 -12.84
CA GLN A 46 7.89 -3.34 -13.87
C GLN A 46 8.83 -3.63 -15.03
N ILE A 47 9.13 -4.91 -15.26
CA ILE A 47 10.01 -5.36 -16.33
C ILE A 47 9.17 -5.81 -17.51
N ASP A 48 9.56 -5.41 -18.73
CA ASP A 48 8.95 -5.92 -19.95
C ASP A 48 9.18 -7.43 -20.04
N PRO A 49 8.14 -8.26 -20.28
CA PRO A 49 8.27 -9.70 -20.41
C PRO A 49 9.37 -10.18 -21.37
N ARG A 50 9.67 -9.40 -22.42
CA ARG A 50 10.70 -9.71 -23.42
C ARG A 50 12.12 -9.66 -22.84
N HIS A 51 12.31 -8.91 -21.76
CA HIS A 51 13.59 -8.71 -21.06
C HIS A 51 13.69 -9.52 -19.75
N HIS A 52 12.81 -10.50 -19.54
CA HIS A 52 12.91 -11.42 -18.40
C HIS A 52 14.26 -12.16 -18.30
N PRO A 53 14.94 -12.55 -19.41
CA PRO A 53 16.28 -13.14 -19.31
C PRO A 53 17.32 -12.19 -18.69
N GLU A 54 17.19 -10.88 -18.90
CA GLU A 54 18.08 -9.83 -18.39
C GLU A 54 17.66 -9.29 -17.01
N ARG A 55 16.61 -9.85 -16.42
CA ARG A 55 15.99 -9.41 -15.16
C ARG A 55 16.99 -9.10 -14.06
N HIS A 56 18.00 -9.96 -13.88
CA HIS A 56 19.02 -9.75 -12.85
C HIS A 56 19.78 -8.45 -13.06
N GLN A 57 20.25 -8.21 -14.29
CA GLN A 57 21.02 -7.01 -14.61
C GLN A 57 20.15 -5.75 -14.52
N ILE A 58 18.92 -5.81 -15.03
CA ILE A 58 17.96 -4.70 -14.96
C ILE A 58 17.70 -4.30 -13.51
N LEU A 59 17.36 -5.26 -12.65
CA LEU A 59 17.07 -4.98 -11.25
C LEU A 59 18.30 -4.46 -10.50
N CYS A 60 19.48 -5.05 -10.71
CA CYS A 60 20.72 -4.53 -10.13
C CYS A 60 20.94 -3.06 -10.51
N SER A 61 20.79 -2.71 -11.80
CA SER A 61 20.98 -1.34 -12.27
C SER A 61 19.93 -0.37 -11.70
N VAL A 62 18.65 -0.75 -11.74
CA VAL A 62 17.55 0.11 -11.25
C VAL A 62 17.65 0.33 -9.75
N ILE A 63 17.81 -0.73 -8.95
CA ILE A 63 17.84 -0.62 -7.49
C ILE A 63 19.10 0.12 -7.03
N SER A 64 20.25 -0.09 -7.68
CA SER A 64 21.46 0.69 -7.37
C SER A 64 21.26 2.18 -7.65
N ALA A 65 20.68 2.52 -8.80
CA ALA A 65 20.39 3.91 -9.15
C ALA A 65 19.39 4.56 -8.17
N THR A 66 18.38 3.81 -7.70
CA THR A 66 17.49 4.27 -6.63
C THR A 66 18.25 4.55 -5.34
N ILE A 67 19.12 3.64 -4.89
CA ILE A 67 19.90 3.81 -3.65
C ILE A 67 20.80 5.06 -3.75
N GLU A 68 21.46 5.27 -4.88
CA GLU A 68 22.27 6.46 -5.14
C GLU A 68 21.44 7.74 -5.12
N MET A 69 20.29 7.74 -5.80
CA MET A 69 19.37 8.88 -5.81
C MET A 69 18.89 9.23 -4.40
N VAL A 70 18.52 8.24 -3.59
CA VAL A 70 18.09 8.43 -2.20
C VAL A 70 19.23 8.99 -1.34
N ARG A 71 20.46 8.52 -1.53
CA ARG A 71 21.64 9.07 -0.85
C ARG A 71 21.87 10.55 -1.18
N GLU A 72 21.68 10.95 -2.43
CA GLU A 72 21.76 12.35 -2.85
C GLU A 72 20.65 13.22 -2.20
N HIS A 73 19.50 12.62 -1.85
CA HIS A 73 18.36 13.29 -1.21
C HIS A 73 18.39 13.23 0.33
N GLY A 74 19.58 13.04 0.91
CA GLY A 74 19.76 13.01 2.37
C GLY A 74 19.64 11.63 3.00
N GLY A 75 19.44 10.58 2.19
CA GLY A 75 19.39 9.19 2.62
C GLY A 75 18.03 8.78 3.21
N GLY A 76 18.03 7.60 3.84
CA GLY A 76 16.85 6.98 4.43
C GLY A 76 16.75 5.50 4.06
N PRO A 77 15.90 4.74 4.75
CA PRO A 77 15.63 3.35 4.39
C PRO A 77 15.02 3.24 2.98
N VAL A 78 15.42 2.22 2.22
CA VAL A 78 14.88 1.93 0.89
C VAL A 78 14.18 0.57 0.91
N HIS A 79 12.92 0.55 0.51
CA HIS A 79 12.08 -0.63 0.40
C HIS A 79 11.88 -0.97 -1.08
N TRP A 80 12.48 -2.07 -1.54
CA TRP A 80 12.17 -2.61 -2.87
C TRP A 80 11.02 -3.60 -2.76
N TRP A 81 9.87 -3.24 -3.32
CA TRP A 81 8.69 -4.10 -3.38
C TRP A 81 8.74 -5.01 -4.62
N ALA A 82 8.78 -6.31 -4.38
CA ALA A 82 8.75 -7.35 -5.40
C ALA A 82 7.49 -8.21 -5.24
N ARG A 83 6.63 -8.19 -6.26
CA ARG A 83 5.50 -9.13 -6.37
C ARG A 83 6.02 -10.54 -6.63
N ASP A 84 5.53 -11.50 -5.85
CA ASP A 84 5.84 -12.93 -5.97
C ASP A 84 7.36 -13.21 -6.04
N ALA A 85 8.11 -12.61 -5.11
CA ALA A 85 9.57 -12.60 -5.10
C ALA A 85 10.21 -13.99 -5.27
N SER A 86 10.97 -14.12 -6.36
CA SER A 86 11.72 -15.30 -6.77
C SER A 86 13.03 -15.49 -5.98
N PRO A 87 13.70 -16.64 -6.08
CA PRO A 87 15.06 -16.79 -5.56
C PRO A 87 16.07 -15.81 -6.16
N ILE A 88 15.85 -15.36 -7.40
CA ILE A 88 16.68 -14.35 -8.07
C ILE A 88 16.55 -13.00 -7.36
N ASP A 89 15.33 -12.63 -6.95
CA ASP A 89 15.11 -11.38 -6.19
C ASP A 89 15.87 -11.36 -4.87
N ARG A 90 15.82 -12.47 -4.14
CA ARG A 90 16.54 -12.63 -2.87
C ARG A 90 18.06 -12.53 -3.05
N SER A 91 18.59 -13.10 -4.14
CA SER A 91 20.01 -12.98 -4.47
C SER A 91 20.40 -11.53 -4.74
N ILE A 92 19.63 -10.82 -5.57
CA ILE A 92 19.89 -9.42 -5.92
C ILE A 92 19.79 -8.53 -4.68
N ALA A 93 18.76 -8.73 -3.86
CA ALA A 93 18.61 -8.03 -2.59
C ALA A 93 19.85 -8.20 -1.70
N ALA A 94 20.31 -9.45 -1.53
CA ALA A 94 21.50 -9.74 -0.74
C ALA A 94 22.77 -9.10 -1.33
N ASP A 95 22.96 -9.18 -2.64
CA ASP A 95 24.13 -8.59 -3.34
C ASP A 95 24.17 -7.06 -3.20
N LEU A 96 23.01 -6.42 -3.09
CA LEU A 96 22.84 -4.97 -2.90
C LEU A 96 22.75 -4.57 -1.41
N GLY A 97 22.85 -5.53 -0.48
CA GLY A 97 22.82 -5.26 0.96
C GLY A 97 21.43 -5.02 1.55
N LEU A 98 20.36 -5.35 0.85
CA LEU A 98 19.00 -5.33 1.38
C LEU A 98 18.77 -6.59 2.22
N THR A 99 18.64 -6.43 3.53
CA THR A 99 18.63 -7.54 4.50
C THR A 99 17.32 -7.74 5.24
N GLY A 100 16.43 -6.74 5.27
CA GLY A 100 15.10 -6.91 5.86
C GLY A 100 14.11 -7.48 4.86
N GLU A 101 13.24 -8.38 5.30
CA GLU A 101 12.11 -8.87 4.51
C GLU A 101 10.80 -8.58 5.26
N ARG A 102 9.89 -7.84 4.63
CA ARG A 102 8.48 -7.75 5.04
C ARG A 102 7.63 -8.41 3.98
N GLU A 103 6.57 -9.08 4.40
CA GLU A 103 5.62 -9.72 3.49
C GLU A 103 4.25 -9.10 3.68
N LEU A 104 3.73 -8.55 2.60
CA LEU A 104 2.40 -7.97 2.54
C LEU A 104 1.52 -8.90 1.70
N TYR A 105 0.43 -9.36 2.30
CA TYR A 105 -0.55 -10.17 1.60
C TYR A 105 -1.58 -9.27 0.95
N GLN A 106 -1.71 -9.37 -0.37
CA GLN A 106 -2.89 -8.83 -1.03
C GLN A 106 -4.00 -9.86 -0.93
N LEU A 107 -5.07 -9.53 -0.21
CA LEU A 107 -6.25 -10.37 -0.11
C LEU A 107 -7.36 -9.83 -1.01
N ARG A 108 -8.17 -10.72 -1.60
CA ARG A 108 -9.33 -10.35 -2.44
C ARG A 108 -10.58 -11.14 -2.07
N ARG A 109 -11.75 -10.59 -2.39
CA ARG A 109 -13.04 -11.31 -2.36
C ARG A 109 -14.04 -10.75 -3.38
N PRO A 110 -15.03 -11.55 -3.81
CA PRO A 110 -16.14 -11.03 -4.60
C PRO A 110 -17.06 -10.12 -3.76
N LEU A 111 -17.72 -9.20 -4.46
CA LEU A 111 -18.79 -8.32 -3.97
C LEU A 111 -20.05 -8.45 -4.86
N PRO A 112 -21.26 -8.24 -4.31
CA PRO A 112 -21.58 -7.82 -2.94
C PRO A 112 -21.34 -8.91 -1.89
N LEU A 113 -21.40 -8.52 -0.61
CA LEU A 113 -21.37 -9.46 0.51
C LEU A 113 -22.61 -10.34 0.54
N GLU A 114 -22.44 -11.59 0.96
CA GLU A 114 -23.55 -12.48 1.29
C GLU A 114 -24.27 -11.97 2.54
N PRO A 115 -25.62 -12.03 2.63
CA PRO A 115 -26.36 -11.59 3.82
C PRO A 115 -25.87 -12.21 5.13
N GLU A 116 -25.48 -13.49 5.09
CA GLU A 116 -24.93 -14.21 6.23
C GLU A 116 -23.62 -13.57 6.70
N THR A 117 -22.77 -13.12 5.76
CA THR A 117 -21.53 -12.41 6.06
C THR A 117 -21.83 -11.06 6.72
N VAL A 118 -22.78 -10.29 6.18
CA VAL A 118 -23.18 -8.98 6.73
C VAL A 118 -23.67 -9.10 8.18
N THR A 119 -24.47 -10.13 8.48
CA THR A 119 -25.02 -10.33 9.83
C THR A 119 -24.01 -10.83 10.87
N THR A 120 -22.76 -11.13 10.48
CA THR A 120 -21.70 -11.52 11.45
C THR A 120 -21.20 -10.37 12.31
N ALA A 121 -21.58 -9.14 12.01
CA ALA A 121 -21.31 -7.96 12.83
C ALA A 121 -22.60 -7.25 13.21
N ARG A 122 -22.58 -6.57 14.36
CA ARG A 122 -23.63 -5.62 14.69
C ARG A 122 -23.54 -4.44 13.72
N PRO A 123 -24.64 -4.02 13.08
CA PRO A 123 -24.64 -2.81 12.26
C PRO A 123 -24.21 -1.60 13.09
N ILE A 124 -23.39 -0.76 12.49
CA ILE A 124 -22.92 0.50 13.06
C ILE A 124 -23.33 1.64 12.14
N ALA A 125 -23.59 2.81 12.72
CA ALA A 125 -23.81 4.01 11.93
C ALA A 125 -22.45 4.58 11.51
N THR A 126 -22.30 4.84 10.21
CA THR A 126 -21.13 5.54 9.66
C THR A 126 -21.59 6.82 8.98
N ARG A 127 -20.71 7.83 8.96
CA ARG A 127 -20.86 9.04 8.15
C ARG A 127 -19.65 9.24 7.24
N PRO A 128 -19.79 9.93 6.10
CA PRO A 128 -18.66 10.36 5.30
C PRO A 128 -17.71 11.27 6.09
N PHE A 129 -16.46 11.28 5.65
CA PHE A 129 -15.44 12.23 6.05
C PHE A 129 -15.79 13.62 5.50
N VAL A 130 -15.57 14.65 6.31
CA VAL A 130 -15.78 16.05 5.94
C VAL A 130 -14.43 16.76 5.87
N VAL A 131 -14.00 17.05 4.64
CA VAL A 131 -12.78 17.82 4.35
C VAL A 131 -12.85 19.20 5.02
N GLY A 132 -11.75 19.62 5.64
CA GLY A 132 -11.58 20.83 6.42
C GLY A 132 -12.13 20.74 7.85
N THR A 133 -12.62 19.58 8.28
CA THR A 133 -13.25 19.37 9.60
C THR A 133 -12.70 18.15 10.34
N ASP A 134 -12.61 17.01 9.67
CA ASP A 134 -12.36 15.71 10.32
C ASP A 134 -10.87 15.32 10.39
N GLU A 135 -9.97 16.04 9.71
CA GLU A 135 -8.55 15.72 9.57
C GLU A 135 -7.87 15.47 10.92
N GLN A 136 -8.05 16.39 11.87
CA GLN A 136 -7.40 16.31 13.18
C GLN A 136 -7.93 15.14 14.01
N ALA A 137 -9.25 14.90 13.96
CA ALA A 137 -9.85 13.77 14.67
C ALA A 137 -9.39 12.44 14.06
N TRP A 138 -9.33 12.37 12.73
CA TRP A 138 -8.84 11.19 12.02
C TRP A 138 -7.35 10.93 12.30
N LEU A 139 -6.48 11.94 12.20
CA LEU A 139 -5.04 11.82 12.48
C LEU A 139 -4.78 11.30 13.90
N TYR A 140 -5.54 11.82 14.87
CA TYR A 140 -5.46 11.34 16.25
C TYR A 140 -5.73 9.83 16.36
N VAL A 141 -6.80 9.35 15.72
CA VAL A 141 -7.16 7.93 15.75
C VAL A 141 -6.20 7.09 14.91
N ASN A 142 -5.82 7.53 13.72
CA ASN A 142 -4.86 6.84 12.85
C ASN A 142 -3.54 6.61 13.58
N ASN A 143 -2.95 7.65 14.14
CA ASN A 143 -1.64 7.55 14.79
C ASN A 143 -1.66 6.70 16.05
N ARG A 144 -2.83 6.57 16.72
CA ARG A 144 -3.00 5.65 17.85
C ARG A 144 -3.23 4.21 17.39
N ALA A 145 -4.04 4.01 16.35
CA ALA A 145 -4.31 2.68 15.79
C ALA A 145 -3.07 2.04 15.16
N PHE A 146 -2.15 2.87 14.62
CA PHE A 146 -0.95 2.47 13.90
C PHE A 146 0.35 2.93 14.58
N ALA A 147 0.36 3.13 15.90
CA ALA A 147 1.48 3.70 16.64
C ALA A 147 2.84 3.00 16.39
N ASP A 148 2.82 1.69 16.18
CA ASP A 148 4.02 0.87 15.92
C ASP A 148 4.22 0.54 14.42
N HIS A 149 3.40 1.10 13.51
CA HIS A 149 3.46 0.79 12.09
C HIS A 149 4.44 1.72 11.35
N PRO A 150 5.46 1.20 10.63
CA PRO A 150 6.51 2.01 10.01
C PRO A 150 6.00 2.99 8.93
N GLU A 151 4.98 2.60 8.17
CA GLU A 151 4.47 3.40 7.04
C GLU A 151 3.11 4.10 7.30
N GLN A 152 2.30 3.61 8.25
CA GLN A 152 0.95 4.12 8.52
C GLN A 152 0.86 4.91 9.82
N GLY A 153 1.83 4.73 10.73
CA GLY A 153 1.94 5.52 11.94
C GLY A 153 2.53 6.90 11.68
N GLY A 154 2.23 7.85 12.57
CA GLY A 154 2.90 9.16 12.59
C GLY A 154 2.58 10.07 11.39
N TRP A 155 1.41 9.92 10.77
CA TRP A 155 0.96 10.86 9.74
C TRP A 155 0.78 12.25 10.36
N ALA A 156 1.22 13.27 9.64
CA ALA A 156 0.87 14.66 9.89
C ALA A 156 -0.21 15.12 8.90
N LEU A 157 -0.54 16.41 8.96
CA LEU A 157 -1.64 16.98 8.20
C LEU A 157 -1.29 17.09 6.72
N GLU A 158 -0.02 17.35 6.44
CA GLU A 158 0.55 17.45 5.11
C GLU A 158 0.39 16.14 4.33
N GLU A 159 0.72 14.98 4.93
CA GLU A 159 0.55 13.69 4.26
C GLU A 159 -0.92 13.39 3.99
N LEU A 160 -1.83 13.76 4.89
CA LEU A 160 -3.26 13.61 4.64
C LEU A 160 -3.72 14.47 3.47
N TRP A 161 -3.32 15.75 3.42
CA TRP A 161 -3.68 16.65 2.31
C TRP A 161 -3.15 16.18 0.96
N GLU A 162 -1.97 15.57 0.92
CA GLU A 162 -1.47 14.94 -0.31
C GLU A 162 -2.42 13.85 -0.80
N ARG A 163 -2.94 12.99 0.10
CA ARG A 163 -3.91 11.95 -0.27
C ARG A 163 -5.27 12.53 -0.62
N GLU A 164 -5.70 13.62 0.01
CA GLU A 164 -6.95 14.31 -0.35
C GLU A 164 -6.88 14.98 -1.72
N ALA A 165 -5.68 15.38 -2.18
CA ALA A 165 -5.45 15.98 -3.49
C ALA A 165 -5.39 14.95 -4.63
N GLU A 166 -5.29 13.66 -4.32
CA GLU A 166 -5.22 12.61 -5.31
C GLU A 166 -6.53 12.43 -6.09
N SER A 167 -6.42 12.14 -7.39
CA SER A 167 -7.59 11.95 -8.28
C SER A 167 -8.55 10.82 -7.87
N TRP A 168 -8.08 9.89 -7.04
CA TRP A 168 -8.88 8.77 -6.54
C TRP A 168 -9.60 9.08 -5.22
N PHE A 169 -9.30 10.21 -4.58
CA PHE A 169 -9.92 10.58 -3.31
C PHE A 169 -11.42 10.80 -3.45
N ASP A 170 -12.18 10.17 -2.56
CA ASP A 170 -13.63 10.32 -2.46
C ASP A 170 -14.02 10.38 -0.97
N PRO A 171 -14.46 11.55 -0.45
CA PRO A 171 -14.85 11.68 0.96
C PRO A 171 -16.07 10.81 1.31
N ASP A 172 -16.95 10.50 0.35
CA ASP A 172 -18.06 9.57 0.57
C ASP A 172 -17.55 8.13 0.75
N GLY A 173 -16.32 7.84 0.29
CA GLY A 173 -15.65 6.55 0.44
C GLY A 173 -14.85 6.44 1.72
N PHE A 174 -14.81 7.50 2.53
CA PHE A 174 -14.04 7.57 3.75
C PHE A 174 -14.98 7.58 4.95
N LEU A 175 -15.27 6.38 5.47
CA LEU A 175 -16.33 6.17 6.45
C LEU A 175 -15.81 6.34 7.86
N LEU A 176 -16.48 7.18 8.65
CA LEU A 176 -16.19 7.44 10.06
C LEU A 176 -17.29 6.88 10.97
N HIS A 177 -16.90 6.25 12.06
CA HIS A 177 -17.79 5.78 13.12
C HIS A 177 -17.46 6.44 14.44
N GLU A 178 -18.48 7.06 15.05
CA GLU A 178 -18.36 7.76 16.33
C GLU A 178 -19.11 7.05 17.46
N VAL A 179 -18.57 7.15 18.66
CA VAL A 179 -19.20 6.75 19.92
C VAL A 179 -19.14 7.93 20.87
N ASP A 180 -20.31 8.38 21.34
CA ASP A 180 -20.45 9.53 22.25
C ASP A 180 -19.73 10.80 21.75
N GLY A 181 -19.79 11.06 20.44
CA GLY A 181 -19.18 12.22 19.79
C GLY A 181 -17.65 12.15 19.63
N ARG A 182 -17.04 10.99 19.89
CA ARG A 182 -15.63 10.72 19.63
C ARG A 182 -15.48 9.76 18.46
N LEU A 183 -14.55 10.05 17.54
CA LEU A 183 -14.18 9.11 16.49
C LEU A 183 -13.62 7.83 17.12
N ALA A 184 -14.27 6.70 16.87
CA ALA A 184 -13.92 5.40 17.43
C ALA A 184 -13.26 4.48 16.40
N ALA A 185 -13.69 4.58 15.14
CA ALA A 185 -13.14 3.79 14.04
C ALA A 185 -13.36 4.48 12.69
N PHE A 186 -12.58 4.09 11.70
CA PHE A 186 -12.73 4.57 10.33
C PHE A 186 -12.39 3.48 9.31
N CYS A 187 -12.90 3.63 8.10
CA CYS A 187 -12.60 2.81 6.94
C CYS A 187 -12.54 3.71 5.70
N TRP A 188 -11.32 4.01 5.26
CA TRP A 188 -11.05 4.71 4.03
C TRP A 188 -11.00 3.72 2.88
N THR A 189 -11.88 3.88 1.90
CA THR A 189 -11.92 3.05 0.69
C THR A 189 -11.34 3.79 -0.51
N LYS A 190 -10.79 3.03 -1.46
CA LYS A 190 -10.26 3.54 -2.73
C LYS A 190 -10.78 2.71 -3.90
N VAL A 191 -11.12 3.35 -5.02
CA VAL A 191 -11.55 2.65 -6.24
C VAL A 191 -10.45 2.73 -7.29
N HIS A 192 -10.02 1.57 -7.78
CA HIS A 192 -9.06 1.44 -8.88
C HIS A 192 -9.81 1.22 -10.19
N ALA A 193 -10.28 2.32 -10.79
CA ALA A 193 -11.07 2.29 -12.02
C ALA A 193 -10.28 1.85 -13.27
N GLY A 194 -8.94 1.91 -13.23
CA GLY A 194 -8.07 1.45 -14.33
C GLY A 194 -7.89 -0.07 -14.42
N HIS A 195 -8.52 -0.85 -13.53
CA HIS A 195 -8.52 -2.31 -13.58
C HIS A 195 -9.80 -2.86 -14.21
N GLU A 196 -9.68 -4.02 -14.85
CA GLU A 196 -10.81 -4.75 -15.42
C GLU A 196 -10.88 -6.17 -14.82
N PRO A 197 -11.87 -6.47 -13.95
CA PRO A 197 -12.88 -5.55 -13.42
C PRO A 197 -12.27 -4.52 -12.45
N ALA A 198 -12.97 -3.39 -12.26
CA ALA A 198 -12.56 -2.39 -11.27
C ALA A 198 -12.43 -3.01 -9.87
N LEU A 199 -11.37 -2.62 -9.15
CA LEU A 199 -11.11 -3.09 -7.79
C LEU A 199 -11.49 -2.01 -6.78
N GLY A 200 -12.09 -2.43 -5.66
CA GLY A 200 -12.31 -1.59 -4.50
C GLY A 200 -11.39 -2.02 -3.37
N GLU A 201 -10.64 -1.09 -2.82
CA GLU A 201 -9.68 -1.32 -1.77
C GLU A 201 -10.21 -0.81 -0.43
N ILE A 202 -10.02 -1.60 0.63
CA ILE A 202 -9.97 -1.08 2.00
C ILE A 202 -8.58 -0.48 2.19
N TYR A 203 -8.44 0.82 1.89
CA TYR A 203 -7.16 1.51 1.78
C TYR A 203 -6.51 1.71 3.16
N VAL A 204 -7.27 2.28 4.11
CA VAL A 204 -6.85 2.36 5.50
C VAL A 204 -8.05 2.07 6.40
N ILE A 205 -7.88 1.16 7.36
CA ILE A 205 -8.91 0.82 8.35
C ILE A 205 -8.29 0.82 9.75
N GLY A 206 -8.90 1.58 10.65
CA GLY A 206 -8.37 1.78 12.00
C GLY A 206 -9.47 1.81 13.05
N VAL A 207 -9.15 1.32 14.24
CA VAL A 207 -9.99 1.44 15.43
C VAL A 207 -9.12 2.05 16.52
N ASP A 208 -9.59 3.10 17.18
CA ASP A 208 -8.87 3.67 18.33
C ASP A 208 -8.73 2.59 19.42
N PRO A 209 -7.53 2.42 20.02
CA PRO A 209 -7.28 1.44 21.08
C PRO A 209 -8.30 1.45 22.23
N ASP A 210 -8.87 2.62 22.58
CA ASP A 210 -9.89 2.74 23.64
C ASP A 210 -11.19 1.96 23.31
N PHE A 211 -11.44 1.67 22.04
CA PHE A 211 -12.64 1.00 21.55
C PHE A 211 -12.37 -0.42 21.01
N HIS A 212 -11.17 -0.97 21.22
CA HIS A 212 -10.84 -2.35 20.84
C HIS A 212 -11.70 -3.38 21.58
N GLY A 213 -11.81 -4.59 21.01
CA GLY A 213 -12.60 -5.68 21.61
C GLY A 213 -14.11 -5.60 21.42
N HIS A 214 -14.64 -4.52 20.81
CA HIS A 214 -16.08 -4.33 20.57
C HIS A 214 -16.55 -4.77 19.17
N GLY A 215 -15.69 -5.45 18.40
CA GLY A 215 -16.02 -5.92 17.04
C GLY A 215 -16.02 -4.83 15.96
N LEU A 216 -15.57 -3.61 16.27
CA LEU A 216 -15.59 -2.47 15.35
C LEU A 216 -14.76 -2.71 14.08
N GLY A 217 -13.62 -3.40 14.16
CA GLY A 217 -12.83 -3.72 12.97
C GLY A 217 -13.65 -4.49 11.92
N ARG A 218 -14.36 -5.54 12.35
CA ARG A 218 -15.26 -6.31 11.48
C ARG A 218 -16.39 -5.46 10.93
N ALA A 219 -17.05 -4.69 11.78
CA ALA A 219 -18.18 -3.86 11.38
C ALA A 219 -17.76 -2.78 10.36
N MET A 220 -16.61 -2.14 10.56
CA MET A 220 -16.04 -1.16 9.62
C MET A 220 -15.62 -1.82 8.29
N THR A 221 -15.02 -3.01 8.32
CA THR A 221 -14.69 -3.73 7.07
C THR A 221 -15.95 -4.03 6.26
N ILE A 222 -17.00 -4.52 6.91
CA ILE A 222 -18.29 -4.78 6.24
C ILE A 222 -18.85 -3.50 5.65
N ALA A 223 -18.92 -2.41 6.42
CA ALA A 223 -19.43 -1.12 5.95
C ALA A 223 -18.65 -0.58 4.74
N GLY A 224 -17.31 -0.68 4.75
CA GLY A 224 -16.48 -0.28 3.61
C GLY A 224 -16.74 -1.11 2.36
N LEU A 225 -16.88 -2.44 2.51
CA LEU A 225 -17.17 -3.33 1.38
C LEU A 225 -18.58 -3.14 0.82
N GLU A 226 -19.57 -2.89 1.66
CA GLU A 226 -20.93 -2.52 1.23
C GLU A 226 -20.94 -1.19 0.47
N ALA A 227 -20.19 -0.18 0.94
CA ALA A 227 -20.04 1.09 0.25
C ALA A 227 -19.38 0.94 -1.13
N LEU A 228 -18.34 0.11 -1.23
CA LEU A 228 -17.72 -0.24 -2.52
C LEU A 228 -18.71 -0.97 -3.45
N ALA A 229 -19.44 -1.95 -2.94
CA ALA A 229 -20.43 -2.69 -3.71
C ALA A 229 -21.58 -1.80 -4.21
N ALA A 230 -22.03 -0.84 -3.40
CA ALA A 230 -23.04 0.15 -3.77
C ALA A 230 -22.61 1.04 -4.95
N ARG A 231 -21.30 1.23 -5.13
CA ARG A 231 -20.69 1.91 -6.30
C ARG A 231 -20.48 1.00 -7.51
N GLY A 232 -20.99 -0.24 -7.47
CA GLY A 232 -20.89 -1.20 -8.57
C GLY A 232 -19.57 -1.98 -8.64
N VAL A 233 -18.66 -1.79 -7.67
CA VAL A 233 -17.43 -2.58 -7.58
C VAL A 233 -17.76 -4.04 -7.30
N ARG A 234 -17.09 -4.95 -8.03
CA ARG A 234 -17.35 -6.39 -7.95
C ARG A 234 -16.27 -7.18 -7.22
N VAL A 235 -15.12 -6.57 -6.96
CA VAL A 235 -14.01 -7.21 -6.27
C VAL A 235 -13.48 -6.27 -5.19
N GLY A 236 -13.59 -6.70 -3.93
CA GLY A 236 -12.98 -6.04 -2.79
C GLY A 236 -11.56 -6.57 -2.57
N MET A 237 -10.63 -5.71 -2.21
CA MET A 237 -9.25 -6.06 -1.91
C MET A 237 -8.68 -5.26 -0.74
N LEU A 238 -7.59 -5.74 -0.17
CA LEU A 238 -6.82 -5.05 0.86
C LEU A 238 -5.39 -5.59 0.88
N TYR A 239 -4.51 -4.82 1.52
CA TYR A 239 -3.17 -5.25 1.89
C TYR A 239 -3.05 -5.40 3.40
N VAL A 240 -2.34 -6.44 3.84
CA VAL A 240 -2.14 -6.72 5.26
C VAL A 240 -0.80 -7.40 5.50
N GLU A 241 -0.09 -6.99 6.55
CA GLU A 241 1.16 -7.62 6.98
C GLU A 241 0.94 -9.10 7.28
N SER A 242 1.82 -9.97 6.77
CA SER A 242 1.74 -11.42 6.99
C SER A 242 1.84 -11.81 8.47
N ALA A 243 2.52 -10.97 9.25
CA ALA A 243 2.67 -11.12 10.70
C ALA A 243 1.42 -10.68 11.49
N ASN A 244 0.46 -9.97 10.88
CA ASN A 244 -0.74 -9.48 11.55
C ASN A 244 -1.83 -10.56 11.62
N ALA A 245 -1.57 -11.59 12.44
CA ALA A 245 -2.48 -12.71 12.63
C ALA A 245 -3.91 -12.32 13.03
N PRO A 246 -4.15 -11.30 13.90
CA PRO A 246 -5.51 -10.84 14.21
C PRO A 246 -6.26 -10.31 12.98
N ALA A 247 -5.64 -9.46 12.17
CA ALA A 247 -6.26 -8.91 10.96
C ALA A 247 -6.49 -10.00 9.90
N LEU A 248 -5.51 -10.89 9.70
CA LEU A 248 -5.66 -12.04 8.80
C LEU A 248 -6.85 -12.93 9.20
N GLY A 249 -6.97 -13.26 10.49
CA GLY A 249 -8.10 -14.04 11.01
C GLY A 249 -9.45 -13.36 10.76
N LEU A 250 -9.52 -12.03 10.91
CA LEU A 250 -10.70 -11.26 10.57
C LEU A 250 -11.04 -11.36 9.08
N TYR A 251 -10.08 -11.06 8.21
CA TYR A 251 -10.32 -11.00 6.77
C TYR A 251 -10.67 -12.37 6.19
N TYR A 252 -10.00 -13.43 6.61
CA TYR A 252 -10.37 -14.80 6.22
C TYR A 252 -11.76 -15.19 6.71
N ALA A 253 -12.15 -14.80 7.93
CA ALA A 253 -13.51 -15.01 8.42
C ALA A 253 -14.58 -14.23 7.62
N LEU A 254 -14.18 -13.14 6.97
CA LEU A 254 -14.99 -12.38 6.02
C LEU A 254 -14.85 -12.88 4.57
N GLY A 255 -14.32 -14.08 4.35
CA GLY A 255 -14.28 -14.71 3.03
C GLY A 255 -13.25 -14.11 2.06
N PHE A 256 -12.29 -13.32 2.54
CA PHE A 256 -11.12 -12.97 1.73
C PHE A 256 -10.23 -14.18 1.50
N THR A 257 -9.56 -14.21 0.35
CA THR A 257 -8.54 -15.20 0.01
C THR A 257 -7.25 -14.51 -0.43
N LEU A 258 -6.11 -15.18 -0.21
CA LEU A 258 -4.82 -14.69 -0.69
C LEU A 258 -4.82 -14.64 -2.21
N HIS A 259 -4.50 -13.47 -2.77
CA HIS A 259 -4.35 -13.30 -4.21
C HIS A 259 -2.87 -13.42 -4.61
N HIS A 260 -1.98 -12.64 -3.98
CA HIS A 260 -0.53 -12.78 -4.12
C HIS A 260 0.20 -12.20 -2.90
N VAL A 261 1.52 -12.41 -2.86
CA VAL A 261 2.41 -11.89 -1.82
C VAL A 261 3.30 -10.82 -2.45
N GLU A 262 3.34 -9.64 -1.84
CA GLU A 262 4.35 -8.62 -2.11
C GLU A 262 5.41 -8.70 -1.02
N ARG A 263 6.68 -8.77 -1.42
CA ARG A 263 7.80 -8.78 -0.48
C ARG A 263 8.59 -7.48 -0.61
N ALA A 264 8.77 -6.78 0.50
CA ALA A 264 9.71 -5.68 0.59
C ALA A 264 11.08 -6.20 1.02
N PHE A 265 12.09 -5.96 0.20
CA PHE A 265 13.49 -6.03 0.59
C PHE A 265 13.92 -4.67 1.12
N VAL A 266 14.55 -4.63 2.30
CA VAL A 266 14.84 -3.38 3.01
C VAL A 266 16.34 -3.14 3.10
N LEU A 267 16.77 -1.99 2.60
CA LEU A 267 18.05 -1.38 2.93
C LEU A 267 17.84 -0.42 4.11
N ASP A 268 18.51 -0.65 5.23
CA ASP A 268 18.49 0.29 6.33
C ASP A 268 19.28 1.56 5.97
N GLY A 269 18.71 2.73 6.24
CA GLY A 269 19.33 4.04 5.97
C GLY A 269 20.63 4.33 6.74
N SER A 270 21.13 3.38 7.53
CA SER A 270 22.39 3.46 8.26
C SER A 270 23.61 2.94 7.48
N ALA A 271 23.39 2.37 6.28
CA ALA A 271 24.47 1.93 5.41
C ALA A 271 25.25 3.15 4.87
N ARG A 272 26.40 3.39 5.51
CA ARG A 272 27.39 4.42 5.20
C ARG A 272 27.92 4.35 3.77
#